data_AF-A0A377K7L6-F1
#
_entry.id   AF-A0A377K7L6-F1
#
_cell.length_a   1.000
_cell.length_b   1.000
_cell.length_c   1.000
_cell.angle_alpha   90.00
_cell.angle_beta   90.00
_cell.angle_gamma   90.00
#
_symmetry.space_group_name_H-M   'P 1'
#
loop_
_entity.id
_entity.type
_entity.pdbx_description
1 polymer ?
#
loop_
_entity_poly.entity_id
_entity_poly.type
_entity_poly.pdbx_seq_one_letter_code
_entity_poly.pdbx_strand_id
1 'polypeptide(L)'
;MGLKIRYIAMQILTAIDIAAPVDTGRFRNNNLVSLQHPDFGISDNVDPNGTIAVQRGIGVISKAANYGVIYIQNNLPYAEALENGHSQQAPTGVYANAFHGVLQAYK
;
A
#
# COMPACT_ATOMS: atom_id res chain seq x y z
N MET A 1 1.70 11.78 19.77
CA MET A 1 2.64 10.91 19.03
C MET A 1 1.94 9.93 18.09
N GLY A 2 0.87 9.22 18.52
CA GLY A 2 0.18 8.24 17.67
C GLY A 2 -0.68 8.78 16.49
N LEU A 3 -1.02 10.07 16.45
CA LEU A 3 -1.64 10.67 15.26
C LEU A 3 -0.67 10.76 14.07
N LYS A 4 0.63 11.02 14.32
CA LYS A 4 1.62 11.18 13.26
C LYS A 4 1.85 9.88 12.47
N ILE A 5 1.92 8.74 13.16
CA ILE A 5 2.14 7.45 12.49
C ILE A 5 0.96 7.05 11.59
N ARG A 6 -0.29 7.32 12.02
CA ARG A 6 -1.49 7.07 11.19
C ARG A 6 -1.47 7.92 9.93
N TYR A 7 -1.11 9.20 10.05
CA TYR A 7 -1.05 10.11 8.92
C TYR A 7 0.04 9.70 7.91
N ILE A 8 1.23 9.34 8.38
CA ILE A 8 2.31 8.82 7.53
C ILE A 8 1.87 7.51 6.85
N ALA A 9 1.25 6.58 7.58
CA ALA A 9 0.77 5.33 7.00
C ALA A 9 -0.29 5.55 5.91
N MET A 10 -1.23 6.49 6.11
CA MET A 10 -2.22 6.85 5.09
C MET A 10 -1.55 7.44 3.84
N GLN A 11 -0.52 8.27 4.00
CA GLN A 11 0.24 8.81 2.87
C GLN A 11 1.03 7.75 2.12
N ILE A 12 1.66 6.81 2.84
CA ILE A 12 2.35 5.66 2.23
C ILE A 12 1.35 4.81 1.45
N LEU A 13 0.19 4.49 2.02
CA LEU A 13 -0.86 3.73 1.33
C LEU A 13 -1.30 4.41 0.03
N THR A 14 -1.58 5.71 0.08
CA THR A 14 -1.97 6.49 -1.10
C THR A 14 -0.84 6.55 -2.12
N ALA A 15 0.41 6.70 -1.69
CA ALA A 15 1.57 6.71 -2.57
C ALA A 15 1.80 5.33 -3.25
N ILE A 16 1.56 4.23 -2.53
CA ILE A 16 1.59 2.87 -3.10
C ILE A 16 0.54 2.75 -4.21
N ASP A 17 -0.69 3.23 -3.98
CA ASP A 17 -1.75 3.16 -4.98
C ASP A 17 -1.44 3.97 -6.25
N ILE A 18 -0.88 5.18 -6.06
CA ILE A 18 -0.43 6.05 -7.17
C ILE A 18 0.71 5.39 -7.96
N ALA A 19 1.68 4.80 -7.27
CA ALA A 19 2.84 4.15 -7.89
C ALA A 19 2.51 2.77 -8.49
N ALA A 20 1.39 2.16 -8.09
CA ALA A 20 1.03 0.82 -8.52
C ALA A 20 0.76 0.76 -10.03
N PRO A 21 1.33 -0.23 -10.74
CA PRO A 21 1.03 -0.45 -12.14
C PRO A 21 -0.42 -0.88 -12.31
N VAL A 22 -1.07 -0.36 -13.34
CA VAL A 22 -2.45 -0.70 -13.68
C VAL A 22 -2.47 -1.48 -14.98
N ASP A 23 -2.86 -2.75 -14.83
CA ASP A 23 -3.34 -3.58 -15.93
C ASP A 23 -4.86 -3.72 -15.79
N THR A 24 -5.32 -4.64 -14.93
CA THR A 24 -6.75 -4.82 -14.59
C THR A 24 -7.18 -4.07 -13.33
N GLY A 25 -6.23 -3.56 -12.53
CA GLY A 25 -6.49 -3.04 -11.18
C GLY A 25 -6.48 -4.09 -10.06
N ARG A 26 -6.18 -5.37 -10.37
CA ARG A 26 -6.07 -6.41 -9.34
C ARG A 26 -4.95 -6.15 -8.34
N PHE A 27 -3.80 -5.67 -8.81
CA PHE A 27 -2.68 -5.33 -7.92
C PHE A 27 -3.08 -4.26 -6.90
N ARG A 28 -3.72 -3.16 -7.35
CA ARG A 28 -4.23 -2.09 -6.48
C ARG A 28 -5.19 -2.61 -5.42
N ASN A 29 -6.16 -3.44 -5.81
CA ASN A 29 -7.12 -4.00 -4.86
C ASN A 29 -6.49 -4.89 -3.78
N ASN A 30 -5.34 -5.52 -4.08
CA ASN A 30 -4.63 -6.42 -3.19
C ASN A 30 -3.61 -5.73 -2.28
N ASN A 31 -3.54 -4.39 -2.27
CA ASN A 31 -2.84 -3.66 -1.22
C ASN A 31 -3.66 -3.70 0.08
N LEU A 32 -3.51 -4.78 0.83
CA LEU A 32 -4.20 -5.03 2.09
C LEU A 32 -3.54 -4.30 3.25
N VAL A 33 -4.36 -3.86 4.20
CA VAL A 33 -3.89 -3.18 5.40
C VAL A 33 -4.43 -3.87 6.63
N SER A 34 -3.56 -4.19 7.57
CA SER A 34 -3.89 -4.85 8.84
C SER A 34 -3.13 -4.24 10.02
N LEU A 35 -3.58 -4.55 11.23
CA LEU A 35 -3.00 -4.06 12.47
C LEU A 35 -2.46 -5.23 13.28
N GLN A 36 -1.31 -5.04 13.92
CA GLN A 36 -0.64 -5.98 14.84
C GLN A 36 -0.14 -7.29 14.20
N HIS A 37 -0.90 -7.89 13.29
CA HIS A 37 -0.55 -9.11 12.57
C HIS A 37 -0.74 -8.91 11.06
N PRO A 38 0.13 -9.52 10.22
CA PRO A 38 0.00 -9.43 8.77
C PRO A 38 -1.27 -10.15 8.28
N ASP A 39 -1.81 -9.66 7.16
CA ASP A 39 -2.89 -10.33 6.41
C ASP A 39 -2.30 -10.92 5.12
N PHE A 40 -2.35 -12.24 4.99
CA PHE A 40 -1.84 -12.99 3.84
C PHE A 40 -2.91 -13.29 2.78
N GLY A 41 -4.09 -12.65 2.90
CA GLY A 41 -5.18 -12.80 1.94
C GLY A 41 -4.79 -12.37 0.53
N ILE A 42 -5.47 -12.97 -0.44
CA ILE A 42 -5.41 -12.64 -1.87
C ILE A 42 -6.85 -12.57 -2.37
N SER A 43 -7.14 -11.58 -3.22
CA SER A 43 -8.45 -11.37 -3.83
C SER A 43 -8.35 -11.33 -5.35
N ASP A 44 -9.34 -11.90 -6.03
CA ASP A 44 -9.49 -11.78 -7.48
C ASP A 44 -10.25 -10.52 -7.89
N ASN A 45 -10.79 -9.76 -6.94
CA ASN A 45 -11.46 -8.50 -7.22
C ASN A 45 -10.46 -7.47 -7.77
N VAL A 46 -10.98 -6.59 -8.61
CA VAL A 46 -10.22 -5.50 -9.25
C VAL A 46 -10.64 -4.15 -8.69
N ASP A 47 -9.69 -3.23 -8.64
CA ASP A 47 -9.93 -1.83 -8.30
C ASP A 47 -9.05 -0.93 -9.19
N PRO A 48 -9.44 -0.71 -10.46
CA PRO A 48 -8.64 0.09 -11.39
C PRO A 48 -8.37 1.50 -10.88
N ASN A 49 -9.32 2.07 -10.14
CA ASN A 49 -9.23 3.43 -9.60
C ASN A 49 -8.53 3.50 -8.23
N GLY A 50 -8.19 2.37 -7.61
CA GLY A 50 -7.55 2.29 -6.30
C GLY A 50 -8.41 2.77 -5.11
N THR A 51 -9.60 3.29 -5.38
CA THR A 51 -10.42 4.01 -4.40
C THR A 51 -10.93 3.07 -3.32
N ILE A 52 -11.29 1.84 -3.67
CA ILE A 52 -11.84 0.85 -2.73
C ILE A 52 -10.73 0.36 -1.78
N ALA A 53 -9.56 0.02 -2.31
CA ALA A 53 -8.42 -0.43 -1.50
C ALA A 53 -7.93 0.66 -0.56
N VAL A 54 -7.75 1.88 -1.07
CA VAL A 54 -7.29 3.02 -0.26
C VAL A 54 -8.30 3.36 0.84
N GLN A 55 -9.60 3.45 0.54
CA GLN A 55 -10.62 3.72 1.57
C GLN A 55 -10.68 2.63 2.63
N ARG A 56 -10.61 1.36 2.22
CA ARG A 56 -10.56 0.21 3.13
C ARG A 56 -9.35 0.33 4.06
N GLY A 57 -8.17 0.59 3.51
CA GLY A 57 -6.93 0.72 4.28
C GLY A 57 -6.94 1.92 5.23
N ILE A 58 -7.42 3.08 4.81
CA ILE A 58 -7.61 4.26 5.69
C ILE A 58 -8.54 3.92 6.86
N GLY A 59 -9.64 3.18 6.59
CA GLY A 59 -10.56 2.70 7.61
C GLY A 59 -9.88 1.81 8.66
N VAL A 60 -8.90 1.00 8.26
CA VAL A 60 -8.09 0.18 9.19
C VAL A 60 -7.07 1.05 9.94
N ILE A 61 -6.31 1.90 9.24
CA ILE A 61 -5.26 2.75 9.83
C ILE A 61 -5.82 3.70 10.89
N SER A 62 -7.03 4.23 10.67
CA SER A 62 -7.69 5.12 11.64
C SER A 62 -7.88 4.49 13.03
N LYS A 63 -7.98 3.16 13.08
CA LYS A 63 -8.16 2.36 14.30
C LYS A 63 -6.83 1.92 14.95
N ALA A 64 -5.68 2.21 14.32
CA ALA A 64 -4.38 1.78 14.81
C ALA A 64 -4.09 2.31 16.22
N ALA A 65 -3.69 1.44 17.15
CA ALA A 65 -3.29 1.86 18.49
C ALA A 65 -2.04 2.75 18.45
N ASN A 66 -1.86 3.59 19.48
CA ASN A 66 -0.60 4.32 19.65
C ASN A 66 0.54 3.31 19.79
N TYR A 67 1.63 3.48 19.03
CA TYR A 67 2.78 2.58 18.99
C TYR A 67 2.49 1.15 18.47
N GLY A 68 1.34 0.94 17.81
CA GLY A 68 1.04 -0.33 17.13
C GLY A 68 1.72 -0.46 15.77
N VAL A 69 1.86 -1.70 15.30
CA VAL A 69 2.36 -2.03 13.96
C VAL A 69 1.21 -1.98 12.96
N ILE A 70 1.43 -1.29 11.84
CA ILE A 70 0.54 -1.24 10.67
C ILE A 70 1.25 -2.00 9.55
N TYR A 71 0.57 -2.98 8.97
CA TYR A 71 1.06 -3.69 7.80
C TYR A 71 0.33 -3.14 6.57
N ILE A 72 1.08 -2.85 5.51
CA ILE A 72 0.55 -2.57 4.17
C ILE A 72 1.23 -3.56 3.24
N GLN A 73 0.48 -4.50 2.66
CA GLN A 73 1.04 -5.70 2.04
C GLN A 73 0.31 -6.04 0.75
N ASN A 74 1.04 -6.69 -0.16
CA ASN A 74 0.47 -7.29 -1.35
C ASN A 74 1.00 -8.72 -1.46
N ASN A 75 0.09 -9.69 -1.42
CA ASN A 75 0.45 -11.12 -1.37
C ASN A 75 0.28 -11.81 -2.72
N LEU A 76 0.05 -11.06 -3.80
CA LEU A 76 -0.06 -11.64 -5.13
C LEU A 76 1.26 -12.32 -5.52
N PRO A 77 1.24 -13.50 -6.17
CA PRO A 77 2.47 -14.20 -6.54
C PRO A 77 3.45 -13.39 -7.42
N TYR A 78 2.95 -12.38 -8.13
CA TYR A 78 3.75 -11.50 -8.98
C TYR A 78 4.08 -10.14 -8.33
N ALA A 79 3.67 -9.90 -7.08
CA ALA A 79 3.90 -8.61 -6.42
C ALA A 79 5.40 -8.32 -6.25
N GLU A 80 6.19 -9.33 -5.88
CA GLU A 80 7.64 -9.20 -5.76
C GLU A 80 8.31 -8.89 -7.11
N ALA A 81 7.86 -9.51 -8.19
CA ALA A 81 8.36 -9.19 -9.53
C ALA A 81 8.09 -7.72 -9.91
N LEU A 82 6.90 -7.20 -9.58
CA LEU A 82 6.57 -5.80 -9.78
C LEU A 82 7.42 -4.86 -8.93
N GLU A 83 7.70 -5.24 -7.68
CA GLU A 83 8.63 -4.48 -6.83
C GLU A 83 10.06 -4.47 -7.41
N ASN A 84 10.46 -5.54 -8.07
CA ASN A 84 11.76 -5.67 -8.73
C ASN A 84 11.77 -5.11 -10.18
N GLY A 85 10.80 -4.26 -10.54
CA GLY A 85 10.85 -3.51 -11.80
C GLY A 85 10.35 -4.24 -13.05
N HIS A 86 9.60 -5.34 -12.90
CA HIS A 86 9.05 -6.07 -14.06
C HIS A 86 7.91 -5.33 -14.78
N SER A 87 7.49 -4.16 -14.29
CA SER A 87 6.56 -3.27 -14.99
C SER A 87 7.24 -2.00 -15.45
N GLN A 88 7.03 -1.62 -16.70
CA GLN A 88 7.48 -0.33 -17.24
C GLN A 88 6.80 0.87 -16.54
N GLN A 89 5.65 0.66 -15.89
CA GLN A 89 4.97 1.70 -15.12
C GLN A 89 5.59 1.91 -13.72
N ALA A 90 6.29 0.90 -13.20
CA ALA A 90 6.95 0.93 -11.89
C ALA A 90 8.36 0.30 -11.98
N PRO A 91 9.27 0.87 -12.80
CA PRO A 91 10.57 0.25 -13.09
C PRO A 91 11.52 0.17 -11.88
N THR A 92 11.23 0.95 -10.83
CA THR A 92 12.01 1.03 -9.59
C THR A 92 11.23 0.51 -8.38
N GLY A 93 10.15 -0.25 -8.61
CA GLY A 93 9.30 -0.80 -7.57
C GLY A 93 8.14 0.10 -7.15
N VAL A 94 7.16 -0.46 -6.47
CA VAL A 94 5.95 0.26 -6.03
C VAL A 94 6.15 0.78 -4.60
N TYR A 95 6.51 -0.12 -3.69
CA TYR A 95 6.68 0.18 -2.28
C TYR A 95 7.93 1.04 -2.06
N ALA A 96 9.04 0.75 -2.74
CA ALA A 96 10.24 1.57 -2.69
C ALA A 96 9.96 3.01 -3.14
N ASN A 97 9.27 3.19 -4.27
CA ASN A 97 8.91 4.51 -4.78
C ASN A 97 8.00 5.28 -3.81
N ALA A 98 6.98 4.62 -3.27
CA ALA A 98 6.07 5.22 -2.30
C ALA A 98 6.81 5.64 -1.02
N PHE A 99 7.64 4.76 -0.46
CA PHE A 99 8.41 5.02 0.75
C PHE A 99 9.37 6.19 0.56
N HIS A 100 10.15 6.19 -0.52
CA HIS A 100 11.08 7.28 -0.82
C HIS A 100 10.36 8.61 -1.03
N GLY A 101 9.25 8.61 -1.76
CA GLY A 101 8.46 9.81 -2.03
C GLY A 101 7.91 10.43 -0.74
N VAL A 102 7.32 9.61 0.14
CA VAL A 102 6.80 10.10 1.42
C VAL A 102 7.93 10.58 2.33
N LEU A 103 9.03 9.82 2.47
CA LEU A 103 10.15 10.24 3.32
C LEU A 103 10.76 11.57 2.92
N GLN A 104 10.87 11.87 1.62
CA GLN A 104 11.41 13.14 1.15
C GLN A 104 10.55 14.33 1.60
N ALA A 105 9.25 14.15 1.81
CA ALA A 105 8.34 15.18 2.29
C ALA A 105 8.47 15.48 3.80
N TYR A 106 9.20 14.65 4.56
CA TYR A 106 9.39 14.80 6.01
C TYR A 106 10.84 15.11 6.43
N LYS A 107 11.71 15.44 5.47
CA LYS A 107 13.03 16.02 5.75
C LYS A 107 12.89 17.48 6.19
#